data_AF-A0A843ISZ6-F1
#
_entry.id   AF-A0A843ISZ6-F1
#
_cell.length_a   1.000
_cell.length_b   1.000
_cell.length_c   1.000
_cell.angle_alpha   90.00
_cell.angle_beta   90.00
_cell.angle_gamma   90.00
#
_symmetry.space_group_name_H-M   'P 1'
#
loop_
_entity.id
_entity.type
_entity.pdbx_description
1 polymer ?
#
loop_
_entity_poly.entity_id
_entity_poly.type
_entity_poly.pdbx_seq_one_letter_code
_entity_poly.pdbx_strand_id
1 'polypeptide(L)'
;IDIRPRSELARSAPSVSNDYDLSPSIDLDGTTGGVTENGVEIKIDKKNLMITAREYRGKIVDVFGGKEYLFTATVNDMGEIHMSKNNSIAMEMIRRYNDGEEIRLRPV
;
A
#
# COMPACT_ATOMS: atom_id res chain seq x y z
N ILE A 1 38.23 36.18 -12.96
CA ILE A 1 37.33 35.00 -12.90
C ILE A 1 37.31 34.48 -14.33
N ASP A 2 38.26 33.64 -14.76
CA ASP A 2 38.43 32.21 -14.38
C ASP A 2 37.06 31.53 -14.46
N ILE A 3 36.74 30.70 -15.46
CA ILE A 3 37.09 29.27 -15.47
C ILE A 3 37.27 28.77 -16.92
N ARG A 4 38.25 27.89 -17.08
CA ARG A 4 38.67 27.19 -18.30
C ARG A 4 37.66 26.12 -18.79
N PRO A 5 37.83 25.64 -20.04
CA PRO A 5 36.88 24.78 -20.79
C PRO A 5 37.09 23.29 -20.46
N ARG A 6 36.37 22.38 -21.15
CA ARG A 6 36.88 21.16 -21.82
C ARG A 6 35.84 20.03 -21.82
N SER A 7 35.92 19.27 -22.92
CA SER A 7 35.43 17.91 -23.14
C SER A 7 33.97 17.77 -23.59
N GLU A 8 33.66 17.30 -24.81
CA GLU A 8 34.17 16.19 -25.63
C GLU A 8 33.09 15.10 -25.71
N LEU A 9 32.91 14.65 -26.94
CA LEU A 9 31.94 13.69 -27.42
C LEU A 9 31.85 12.42 -26.58
N ALA A 10 30.69 11.78 -26.76
CA ALA A 10 30.50 10.34 -26.82
C ALA A 10 29.87 9.69 -25.58
N ARG A 11 28.75 9.05 -25.88
CA ARG A 11 28.44 7.68 -25.47
C ARG A 11 28.45 7.47 -23.97
N SER A 12 27.26 7.52 -23.39
CA SER A 12 26.49 6.30 -23.16
C SER A 12 25.33 6.74 -22.29
N ALA A 13 24.12 6.82 -22.86
CA ALA A 13 22.96 6.69 -22.00
C ALA A 13 23.09 5.31 -21.37
N PRO A 14 23.21 5.19 -20.03
CA PRO A 14 23.07 3.90 -19.41
C PRO A 14 21.68 3.41 -19.79
N SER A 15 21.65 2.32 -20.55
CA SER A 15 20.60 1.34 -20.46
C SER A 15 20.41 1.04 -18.98
N VAL A 16 19.47 1.73 -18.35
CA VAL A 16 18.79 1.18 -17.18
C VAL A 16 17.94 0.08 -17.77
N SER A 17 18.57 -1.07 -17.96
CA SER A 17 17.90 -2.35 -17.91
C SER A 17 16.99 -2.26 -16.69
N ASN A 18 15.69 -2.24 -16.94
CA ASN A 18 14.78 -2.74 -15.93
C ASN A 18 15.28 -4.15 -15.63
N ASP A 19 16.00 -4.31 -14.53
CA ASP A 19 16.10 -5.57 -13.84
C ASP A 19 14.69 -5.88 -13.32
N TYR A 20 13.86 -6.39 -14.23
CA TYR A 20 12.75 -7.28 -13.91
C TYR A 20 13.36 -8.62 -13.50
N ASP A 21 14.08 -8.61 -12.39
CA ASP A 21 14.43 -9.81 -11.65
C ASP A 21 14.25 -9.50 -10.18
N LEU A 22 13.04 -9.77 -9.72
CA LEU A 22 12.68 -10.32 -8.43
C LEU A 22 11.19 -10.57 -8.53
N SER A 23 10.84 -11.69 -9.14
CA SER A 23 9.55 -12.32 -8.87
C SER A 23 9.64 -12.83 -7.43
N PRO A 24 8.90 -12.30 -6.44
CA PRO A 24 8.57 -13.15 -5.32
C PRO A 24 7.58 -14.17 -5.87
N SER A 25 8.03 -15.42 -5.98
CA SER A 25 7.15 -16.57 -5.98
C SER A 25 6.35 -16.51 -4.68
N ILE A 26 5.18 -15.88 -4.72
CA ILE A 26 4.23 -15.93 -3.61
C ILE A 26 3.53 -17.27 -3.78
N ASP A 27 3.96 -18.22 -2.96
CA ASP A 27 3.34 -19.52 -2.79
C ASP A 27 1.83 -19.34 -2.56
N LEU A 28 1.08 -19.96 -3.46
CA LEU A 28 -0.37 -20.05 -3.44
C LEU A 28 -0.78 -21.04 -2.34
N ASP A 29 -0.81 -20.60 -1.07
CA ASP A 29 -1.56 -21.29 -0.01
C ASP A 29 -2.89 -20.56 0.24
N GLY A 30 -3.97 -21.29 -0.01
CA GLY A 30 -5.34 -20.80 0.07
C GLY A 30 -5.79 -20.65 1.52
N THR A 31 -5.51 -19.51 2.13
CA THR A 31 -6.34 -18.89 3.17
C THR A 31 -6.18 -17.37 3.08
N THR A 32 -7.14 -16.70 2.44
CA THR A 32 -7.12 -15.26 2.16
C THR A 32 -7.29 -14.46 3.46
N GLY A 33 -6.20 -14.30 4.19
CA GLY A 33 -6.05 -13.48 5.38
C GLY A 33 -4.62 -12.95 5.39
N GLY A 34 -4.30 -12.10 4.40
CA GLY A 34 -3.00 -11.43 4.33
C GLY A 34 -2.80 -10.55 5.56
N VAL A 35 -2.10 -11.08 6.56
CA VAL A 35 -1.60 -10.30 7.69
C VAL A 35 -0.41 -9.52 7.14
N THR A 36 -0.60 -8.23 6.87
CA THR A 36 0.52 -7.35 6.50
C THR A 36 1.48 -7.22 7.68
N GLU A 37 2.74 -6.88 7.40
CA GLU A 37 3.84 -6.82 8.38
C GLU A 37 3.55 -5.90 9.59
N ASN A 38 2.53 -5.04 9.47
CA ASN A 38 2.03 -4.14 10.50
C ASN A 38 0.76 -4.65 11.23
N GLY A 39 0.42 -5.94 11.14
CA GLY A 39 -0.72 -6.52 11.86
C GLY A 39 -2.10 -6.02 11.39
N VAL A 40 -2.19 -5.50 10.16
CA VAL A 40 -3.43 -5.00 9.58
C VAL A 40 -4.11 -6.12 8.80
N GLU A 41 -5.32 -6.49 9.22
CA GLU A 41 -6.16 -7.49 8.56
C GLU A 41 -7.31 -6.80 7.83
N ILE A 42 -7.55 -7.18 6.58
CA ILE A 42 -8.65 -6.66 5.78
C ILE A 42 -9.67 -7.76 5.56
N LYS A 43 -10.91 -7.47 5.92
CA LYS A 43 -12.05 -8.35 5.75
C LYS A 43 -13.09 -7.69 4.87
N ILE A 44 -13.41 -8.34 3.76
CA ILE A 44 -14.40 -7.87 2.80
C ILE A 44 -15.67 -8.70 2.99
N ASP A 45 -16.73 -8.05 3.49
CA ASP A 45 -18.07 -8.63 3.61
C ASP A 45 -18.92 -8.28 2.38
N LYS A 46 -20.13 -8.85 2.27
CA LYS A 46 -21.08 -8.56 1.18
C LYS A 46 -21.43 -7.07 1.08
N LYS A 47 -21.55 -6.38 2.22
CA LYS A 47 -21.98 -4.97 2.27
C LYS A 47 -20.89 -3.99 2.67
N ASN A 48 -19.87 -4.45 3.38
CA ASN A 48 -18.90 -3.59 4.04
C ASN A 48 -17.47 -4.12 3.86
N LEU A 49 -16.51 -3.20 3.87
CA LEU A 49 -15.10 -3.47 4.07
C LEU A 49 -14.75 -3.13 5.52
N MET A 50 -14.05 -4.04 6.18
CA MET A 50 -13.59 -3.93 7.55
C MET A 50 -12.08 -4.05 7.57
N ILE A 51 -11.41 -3.07 8.18
CA ILE A 51 -9.96 -3.09 8.39
C ILE A 51 -9.73 -3.21 9.89
N THR A 52 -9.02 -4.24 10.31
CA THR A 52 -8.67 -4.50 11.71
C THR A 52 -7.28 -3.96 11.99
N ALA A 53 -7.22 -3.04 12.94
CA ALA A 53 -6.06 -2.26 13.35
C ALA A 53 -6.06 -2.10 14.89
N ARG A 54 -5.94 -3.21 15.63
CA ARG A 54 -6.12 -3.24 17.10
C ARG A 54 -5.14 -2.36 17.85
N GLU A 55 -3.93 -2.18 17.32
CA GLU A 55 -2.89 -1.33 17.91
C GLU A 55 -3.20 0.17 17.86
N TYR A 56 -4.11 0.59 16.97
CA TYR A 56 -4.46 1.99 16.74
C TYR A 56 -5.86 2.36 17.25
N ARG A 57 -6.45 1.56 18.15
CA ARG A 57 -7.76 1.83 18.77
C ARG A 57 -7.91 3.27 19.26
N GLY A 58 -8.98 3.94 18.84
CA GLY A 58 -9.30 5.32 19.22
C GLY A 58 -8.34 6.37 18.65
N LYS A 59 -7.45 6.01 17.73
CA LYS A 59 -6.52 6.92 17.07
C LYS A 59 -6.94 7.18 15.62
N ILE A 60 -6.41 8.28 15.11
CA ILE A 60 -6.48 8.62 13.70
C ILE A 60 -5.30 7.96 12.99
N VAL A 61 -5.57 7.30 11.88
CA VAL A 61 -4.56 6.64 11.06
C VAL A 61 -4.71 7.05 9.60
N ASP A 62 -3.59 7.23 8.94
CA ASP A 62 -3.48 7.36 7.50
C ASP A 62 -3.34 5.98 6.87
N VAL A 63 -4.11 5.76 5.81
CA VAL A 63 -4.23 4.49 5.10
C VAL A 63 -3.55 4.60 3.74
N PHE A 64 -2.63 3.67 3.48
CA PHE A 64 -1.82 3.63 2.28
C PHE A 64 -2.05 2.31 1.53
N GLY A 65 -2.14 2.40 0.21
CA GLY A 65 -2.03 1.26 -0.70
C GLY A 65 -0.65 1.32 -1.37
N GLY A 66 0.22 0.39 -1.04
CA GLY A 66 1.61 0.36 -1.46
C GLY A 66 2.36 1.62 -1.04
N LYS A 67 2.56 2.53 -2.00
CA LYS A 67 3.25 3.81 -1.80
C LYS A 67 2.30 5.02 -1.84
N GLU A 68 1.04 4.80 -2.15
CA GLU A 68 0.06 5.87 -2.34
C GLU A 68 -0.79 6.06 -1.09
N TYR A 69 -0.98 7.32 -0.71
CA TYR A 69 -1.93 7.69 0.32
C TYR A 69 -3.36 7.57 -0.24
N LEU A 70 -4.21 6.85 0.47
CA LEU A 70 -5.61 6.68 0.09
C LEU A 70 -6.51 7.65 0.88
N PHE A 71 -6.50 7.55 2.21
CA PHE A 71 -7.38 8.34 3.09
C PHE A 71 -6.94 8.27 4.55
N THR A 72 -7.46 9.20 5.36
CA THR A 72 -7.36 9.16 6.83
C THR A 72 -8.65 8.60 7.41
N ALA A 73 -8.54 7.68 8.36
CA ALA A 73 -9.66 7.13 9.11
C ALA A 73 -9.42 7.19 10.62
N THR A 74 -10.51 7.32 11.37
CA THR A 74 -10.49 7.11 12.81
C THR A 74 -10.80 5.65 13.10
N VAL A 75 -9.93 5.00 13.86
CA VAL A 75 -10.14 3.62 14.29
C VAL A 75 -11.10 3.62 15.48
N ASN A 76 -12.11 2.77 15.45
CA ASN A 76 -13.07 2.66 16.55
C ASN A 76 -12.43 2.02 17.81
N ASP A 77 -13.19 1.94 18.90
CA ASP A 77 -12.75 1.32 20.17
C ASP A 77 -12.44 -0.18 20.05
N MET A 78 -13.04 -0.86 19.07
CA MET A 78 -12.76 -2.26 18.77
C MET A 78 -11.47 -2.45 17.96
N GLY A 79 -10.89 -1.37 17.45
CA GLY A 79 -9.69 -1.41 16.63
C GLY A 79 -10.03 -1.73 15.19
N GLU A 80 -11.18 -1.26 14.71
CA GLU A 80 -11.69 -1.56 13.39
C GLU A 80 -12.10 -0.27 12.66
N ILE A 81 -11.97 -0.28 11.35
CA ILE A 81 -12.46 0.75 10.45
C ILE A 81 -13.50 0.09 9.56
N HIS A 82 -14.73 0.60 9.59
CA HIS A 82 -15.83 0.07 8.77
C HIS A 82 -16.15 1.04 7.65
N MET A 83 -16.21 0.54 6.43
CA MET A 83 -16.63 1.31 5.27
C MET A 83 -17.68 0.53 4.49
N SER A 84 -18.66 1.25 3.94
CA SER A 84 -19.57 0.62 2.98
C SER A 84 -18.81 0.26 1.71
N LYS A 85 -19.09 -0.90 1.12
CA LYS A 85 -18.54 -1.32 -0.18
C LYS A 85 -18.90 -0.34 -1.31
N ASN A 86 -19.98 0.43 -1.16
CA ASN A 86 -20.39 1.44 -2.14
C ASN A 86 -19.58 2.75 -2.05
N ASN A 87 -18.73 2.89 -1.03
CA ASN A 87 -17.82 4.02 -0.95
C ASN A 87 -16.74 3.86 -2.04
N SER A 88 -16.50 4.89 -2.85
CA SER A 88 -15.47 4.89 -3.89
C SER A 88 -14.09 4.52 -3.34
N ILE A 89 -13.75 5.00 -2.14
CA ILE A 89 -12.49 4.68 -1.46
C ILE A 89 -12.44 3.19 -1.10
N ALA A 90 -13.54 2.63 -0.59
CA ALA A 90 -13.62 1.20 -0.28
C ALA A 90 -13.50 0.34 -1.53
N MET A 91 -14.13 0.74 -2.64
CA MET A 91 -14.01 0.04 -3.93
C MET A 91 -12.56 0.03 -4.43
N GLU A 92 -11.85 1.16 -4.34
CA GLU A 92 -10.45 1.24 -4.73
C GLU A 92 -9.57 0.36 -3.82
N MET A 93 -9.80 0.41 -2.51
CA MET A 93 -9.11 -0.45 -1.55
C MET A 93 -9.29 -1.93 -1.83
N ILE A 94 -10.53 -2.36 -2.10
CA ILE A 94 -10.85 -3.75 -2.47
C ILE A 94 -10.10 -4.12 -3.74
N ARG A 95 -10.09 -3.25 -4.75
CA ARG A 95 -9.40 -3.50 -6.01
C ARG A 95 -7.90 -3.72 -5.78
N ARG A 96 -7.24 -2.78 -5.09
CA ARG A 96 -5.81 -2.87 -4.77
C ARG A 96 -5.47 -4.13 -3.97
N TYR A 97 -6.29 -4.48 -2.99
CA TYR A 97 -6.13 -5.71 -2.22
C TYR A 97 -6.24 -6.97 -3.10
N ASN A 98 -7.19 -7.01 -4.05
CA ASN A 98 -7.29 -8.13 -4.99
C ASN A 98 -6.15 -8.16 -6.01
N ASP A 99 -5.60 -7.00 -6.37
CA ASP A 99 -4.43 -6.87 -7.25
C ASP A 99 -3.11 -7.24 -6.53
N GLY A 100 -3.18 -7.60 -5.23
CA GLY A 100 -2.04 -8.02 -4.42
C GLY A 100 -1.22 -6.86 -3.86
N GLU A 101 -1.77 -5.65 -3.84
CA GLU A 101 -1.09 -4.48 -3.31
C GLU A 101 -1.09 -4.48 -1.78
N GLU A 102 0.06 -4.15 -1.20
CA GLU A 102 0.24 -4.11 0.25
C GLU A 102 -0.54 -2.94 0.87
N ILE A 103 -1.32 -3.19 1.92
CA ILE A 103 -2.04 -2.13 2.63
C ILE A 103 -1.31 -1.79 3.93
N ARG A 104 -1.01 -0.51 4.13
CA ARG A 104 -0.25 -0.02 5.29
C ARG A 104 -1.05 1.03 6.04
N LEU A 105 -0.96 1.00 7.37
CA LEU A 105 -1.53 2.02 8.24
C LEU A 105 -0.40 2.76 8.95
N ARG A 106 -0.55 4.09 9.09
CA ARG A 106 0.37 4.93 9.87
C ARG A 106 -0.43 5.85 10.81
N PRO A 107 -0.13 5.87 12.12
CA PRO A 107 -0.74 6.84 13.02
C PRO A 107 -0.22 8.26 12.74
N VAL A 108 -1.08 9.26 12.94
CA VAL A 108 -0.72 10.69 12.92
C VAL A 108 -0.29 11.22 14.28
#